data_AF-A0A2A7UBY4-F1
#
_entry.id   AF-A0A2A7UBY4-F1
#
_cell.length_a   1.000
_cell.length_b   1.000
_cell.length_c   1.000
_cell.angle_alpha   90.00
_cell.angle_beta   90.00
_cell.angle_gamma   90.00
#
_symmetry.space_group_name_H-M   'P 1'
#
loop_
_entity.id
_entity.type
_entity.pdbx_description
1 polymer ?
#
loop_
_entity_poly.entity_id
_entity_poly.type
_entity_poly.pdbx_seq_one_letter_code
_entity_poly.pdbx_strand_id
1 'polypeptide(L)'
;MGVLSSVLTLPLAPLRGVLWVAEIIAEQVDQELYHPASVRRDLERVDEAAAAGELSDEQRAQAQQEVLDRMIRPQDQESPDRKE
;
A
#
# COMPACT_ATOMS: atom_id res chain seq x y z
N MET A 1 28.23 29.49 7.53
CA MET A 1 27.42 29.92 6.37
C MET A 1 25.93 29.86 6.70
N GLY A 2 25.45 30.58 7.72
CA GLY A 2 24.20 30.19 8.42
C GLY A 2 22.97 31.08 8.22
N VAL A 3 23.14 32.38 7.96
CA VAL A 3 22.02 33.33 7.96
C VAL A 3 21.67 33.87 6.58
N LEU A 4 22.66 34.25 5.77
CA LEU A 4 22.41 34.73 4.40
C LEU A 4 21.74 33.65 3.54
N SER A 5 22.22 32.40 3.59
CA SER A 5 21.61 31.29 2.86
C SER A 5 20.16 30.99 3.33
N SER A 6 19.85 31.19 4.61
CA SER A 6 18.49 31.03 5.13
C SER A 6 17.55 32.12 4.60
N VAL A 7 18.03 33.37 4.47
CA VAL A 7 17.25 34.46 3.87
C VAL A 7 17.05 34.28 2.37
N LEU A 8 18.05 33.77 1.65
CA LEU A 8 17.91 33.45 0.22
C LEU A 8 16.98 32.25 -0.03
N THR A 9 16.89 31.31 0.93
CA THR A 9 16.02 30.13 0.82
C THR A 9 14.70 30.28 1.57
N LEU A 10 14.45 31.44 2.18
CA LEU A 10 13.19 31.82 2.81
C LEU A 10 11.99 31.75 1.83
N PRO A 11 12.08 32.23 0.58
CA PRO A 11 10.98 32.03 -0.39
C PRO A 11 10.74 30.55 -0.74
N LEU A 12 11.74 29.67 -0.53
CA LEU A 12 11.64 28.22 -0.73
C LEU A 12 11.21 27.47 0.54
N ALA A 13 10.96 28.17 1.66
CA ALA A 13 10.46 27.55 2.88
C ALA A 13 9.17 26.74 2.71
N PRO A 14 8.19 27.14 1.86
CA PRO A 14 6.98 26.33 1.64
C PRO A 14 7.28 24.94 1.09
N LEU A 15 8.30 24.79 0.23
CA LEU A 15 8.68 23.49 -0.34
C LEU A 15 9.18 22.51 0.72
N ARG A 16 9.85 23.02 1.76
CA ARG A 16 10.27 22.21 2.92
C ARG A 16 9.07 21.69 3.71
N GLY A 17 8.00 22.48 3.80
CA GLY A 17 6.73 22.05 4.42
C GLY A 17 6.07 20.90 3.65
N VAL A 18 6.06 20.98 2.31
CA VAL A 18 5.54 19.88 1.46
C VAL A 18 6.35 18.60 1.64
N LEU A 19 7.68 18.69 1.69
CA LEU A 19 8.55 17.53 1.92
C LEU A 19 8.30 16.88 3.29
N TRP A 20 8.12 17.69 4.35
CA TRP A 20 7.80 17.20 5.68
C TRP A 20 6.45 16.46 5.72
N VAL A 21 5.42 16.99 5.04
CA VAL A 21 4.13 16.30 4.90
C VAL A 21 4.28 15.00 4.11
N ALA A 22 5.06 15.02 3.03
CA ALA A 22 5.32 13.82 2.23
C ALA A 22 6.05 12.73 3.03
N GLU A 23 6.97 13.10 3.92
CA GLU A 23 7.68 12.17 4.82
C GLU A 23 6.73 11.54 5.85
N ILE A 24 5.84 12.33 6.46
CA ILE A 24 4.79 11.82 7.38
C ILE A 24 3.84 10.87 6.66
N ILE A 25 3.41 11.25 5.45
CA ILE A 25 2.56 10.38 4.64
C ILE A 25 3.32 9.10 4.28
N ALA A 26 4.58 9.19 3.86
CA ALA A 26 5.40 8.01 3.55
C ALA A 26 5.55 7.09 4.77
N GLU A 27 5.78 7.64 5.97
CA GLU A 27 5.88 6.87 7.21
C GLU A 27 4.55 6.18 7.58
N GLN A 28 3.41 6.83 7.32
CA GLN A 28 2.08 6.21 7.52
C GLN A 28 1.71 5.22 6.43
N VAL A 29 2.12 5.49 5.20
CA VAL A 29 1.92 4.61 4.05
C VAL A 29 2.77 3.35 4.20
N ASP A 30 3.96 3.42 4.78
CA ASP A 30 4.74 2.21 5.11
C ASP A 30 4.04 1.38 6.19
N GLN A 31 3.24 1.99 7.06
CA GLN A 31 2.39 1.25 7.99
C GLN A 31 1.15 0.69 7.27
N GLU A 32 0.46 1.46 6.44
CA GLU A 32 -0.82 1.08 5.81
C GLU A 32 -0.68 0.19 4.55
N LEU A 33 0.33 0.39 3.70
CA LEU A 33 0.62 -0.45 2.51
C LEU A 33 1.29 -1.78 2.89
N TYR A 34 1.99 -1.85 4.03
CA TYR A 34 2.46 -3.12 4.61
C TYR A 34 1.54 -3.63 5.71
N HIS A 35 0.26 -3.24 5.75
CA HIS A 35 -0.64 -3.79 6.76
C HIS A 35 -1.20 -5.16 6.37
N PRO A 36 -0.75 -6.27 7.02
CA PRO A 36 -1.41 -7.57 6.96
C PRO A 36 -2.86 -7.55 7.49
N ALA A 37 -3.34 -6.40 7.98
CA ALA A 37 -4.69 -6.19 8.48
C ALA A 37 -5.76 -6.14 7.36
N SER A 38 -5.42 -5.63 6.18
CA SER A 38 -6.34 -5.64 5.01
C SER A 38 -6.56 -7.07 4.52
N VAL A 39 -5.48 -7.84 4.43
CA VAL A 39 -5.46 -9.26 4.10
C VAL A 39 -6.21 -10.08 5.15
N ARG A 40 -6.01 -9.81 6.46
CA ARG A 40 -6.79 -10.47 7.52
C ARG A 40 -8.29 -10.22 7.36
N ARG A 41 -8.71 -9.00 7.02
CA ARG A 41 -10.12 -8.69 6.74
C ARG A 41 -10.64 -9.37 5.48
N ASP A 42 -9.84 -9.47 4.44
CA ASP A 42 -10.20 -10.21 3.22
C ASP A 42 -10.36 -11.71 3.51
N LEU A 43 -9.44 -12.29 4.28
CA LEU A 43 -9.50 -13.69 4.71
C LEU A 43 -10.67 -13.96 5.66
N GLU A 44 -10.95 -13.06 6.62
CA GLU A 44 -12.12 -13.15 7.51
C GLU A 44 -13.43 -13.16 6.72
N ARG A 45 -13.54 -12.34 5.66
CA ARG A 45 -14.72 -12.36 4.77
C ARG A 45 -14.88 -13.67 4.02
N VAL A 46 -13.77 -14.26 3.55
CA VAL A 46 -13.79 -15.57 2.88
C VAL A 46 -14.17 -16.68 3.87
N ASP A 47 -13.69 -16.62 5.11
CA ASP A 47 -14.02 -17.58 6.16
C ASP A 47 -15.45 -17.45 6.67
N GLU A 48 -16.02 -16.24 6.74
CA GLU A 48 -17.44 -16.03 7.04
C GLU A 48 -18.34 -16.60 5.93
N ALA A 49 -18.03 -16.33 4.66
CA ALA A 49 -18.80 -16.84 3.53
C ALA A 49 -18.75 -18.38 3.44
N ALA A 50 -17.60 -18.95 3.82
CA ALA A 50 -17.44 -20.38 3.97
C ALA A 50 -18.22 -20.97 5.15
N ALA A 51 -18.18 -20.33 6.32
CA ALA A 51 -18.91 -20.76 7.50
C ALA A 51 -20.44 -20.67 7.30
N ALA A 52 -20.88 -19.75 6.44
CA ALA A 52 -22.26 -19.66 5.97
C ALA A 52 -22.68 -20.81 5.02
N GLY A 53 -21.73 -21.67 4.60
CA GLY A 53 -21.99 -22.79 3.71
C GLY A 53 -22.14 -22.41 2.24
N GLU A 54 -21.79 -21.17 1.87
CA GLU A 54 -21.88 -20.67 0.49
C GLU A 54 -20.67 -21.04 -0.37
N LEU A 55 -19.60 -21.57 0.22
CA LEU A 55 -18.42 -22.08 -0.48
C LEU A 55 -18.13 -23.55 -0.10
N SER A 56 -17.91 -24.40 -1.10
CA SER A 56 -17.34 -25.74 -0.87
C SER A 56 -15.86 -25.65 -0.47
N ASP A 57 -15.33 -26.67 0.20
CA ASP A 57 -13.95 -26.68 0.67
C ASP A 57 -12.91 -26.48 -0.45
N GLU A 58 -13.14 -27.00 -1.66
CA GLU A 58 -12.28 -26.72 -2.82
C GLU A 58 -12.31 -25.24 -3.24
N GLN A 59 -13.49 -24.62 -3.23
CA GLN A 59 -13.66 -23.21 -3.65
C GLN A 59 -13.01 -22.26 -2.64
N ARG A 60 -13.05 -22.60 -1.34
CA ARG A 60 -12.35 -21.86 -0.29
C ARG A 60 -10.83 -21.92 -0.46
N ALA A 61 -10.29 -23.12 -0.68
CA ALA A 61 -8.85 -23.32 -0.84
C ALA A 61 -8.33 -22.52 -2.04
N GLN A 62 -9.09 -22.49 -3.15
CA GLN A 62 -8.74 -21.70 -4.32
C GLN A 62 -8.79 -20.19 -4.06
N ALA A 63 -9.83 -19.69 -3.38
CA ALA A 63 -9.95 -18.26 -3.04
C ALA A 63 -8.86 -17.80 -2.05
N GLN A 64 -8.52 -18.63 -1.05
CA GLN A 64 -7.42 -18.35 -0.12
C GLN A 64 -6.06 -18.31 -0.84
N GLN A 65 -5.85 -19.21 -1.80
CA GLN A 65 -4.63 -19.24 -2.61
C GLN A 65 -4.50 -18.01 -3.52
N GLU A 66 -5.61 -17.53 -4.10
CA GLU A 66 -5.64 -16.30 -4.92
C GLU A 66 -5.30 -15.04 -4.10
N VAL A 67 -5.82 -14.94 -2.87
CA VAL A 67 -5.51 -13.85 -1.95
C VAL A 67 -4.03 -13.88 -1.55
N LEU A 68 -3.46 -15.07 -1.34
CA LEU A 68 -2.05 -15.25 -1.00
C LEU A 68 -1.11 -14.91 -2.18
N ASP A 69 -1.48 -15.28 -3.41
CA ASP A 69 -0.70 -15.00 -4.62
C ASP A 69 -0.62 -13.49 -4.91
N ARG A 70 -1.70 -12.75 -4.66
CA ARG A 70 -1.75 -11.29 -4.78
C ARG A 70 -0.80 -10.55 -3.83
N MET A 71 -0.49 -11.14 -2.67
CA MET A 71 0.50 -10.56 -1.73
C MET A 71 1.94 -10.88 -2.12
N ILE A 72 2.19 -12.08 -2.67
CA ILE A 72 3.54 -12.56 -3.01
C ILE A 72 4.03 -11.97 -4.33
N ARG A 73 3.10 -11.56 -5.21
CA ARG A 73 3.40 -10.83 -6.44
C ARG A 73 3.24 -9.33 -6.21
N PRO A 74 4.26 -8.60 -5.71
CA PRO A 74 4.26 -7.15 -5.81
C PRO A 74 4.10 -6.78 -7.29
N GLN A 75 3.45 -5.66 -7.53
CA GLN A 75 2.87 -5.25 -8.81
C GLN A 75 3.86 -5.17 -10.00
N ASP A 76 4.27 -6.31 -10.55
CA ASP A 76 4.97 -6.41 -11.85
C ASP A 76 4.00 -6.30 -13.05
N GLN A 77 2.78 -5.81 -12.83
CA GLN A 77 1.76 -5.63 -13.87
C GLN A 77 1.18 -4.22 -13.88
N GLU A 78 2.02 -3.19 -13.73
CA GLU A 78 1.67 -1.87 -14.27
C GLU A 78 2.89 -1.23 -14.95
N SER A 79 3.30 -1.86 -16.04
CA SER A 79 3.95 -1.16 -17.14
C SER A 79 3.39 -1.74 -18.43
N PRO A 80 2.24 -1.21 -18.92
CA PRO A 80 1.87 -1.46 -20.29
C PRO A 80 2.94 -0.79 -21.13
N ASP A 81 3.70 -1.63 -21.83
CA ASP A 81 4.15 -1.38 -23.19
C ASP A 81 4.34 0.10 -23.54
N ARG A 82 5.45 0.70 -23.11
CA ARG A 82 6.04 1.83 -23.83
C ARG A 82 7.15 1.28 -24.73
N LYS A 83 6.74 0.52 -25.75
CA LYS A 83 7.37 0.70 -27.06
C LYS A 83 6.91 2.06 -27.56
N GLU A 84 7.83 3.03 -27.60
CA GLU A 84 8.13 3.90 -28.76
C GLU A 84 9.50 4.55 -28.55
#